data_AF-A0A931RWM3-F1
#
_entry.id   AF-A0A931RWM3-F1
#
_cell.length_a   1.000
_cell.length_b   1.000
_cell.length_c   1.000
_cell.angle_alpha   90.00
_cell.angle_beta   90.00
_cell.angle_gamma   90.00
#
_symmetry.space_group_name_H-M   'P 1'
#
loop_
_entity.id
_entity.type
_entity.pdbx_description
1 polymer ?
#
loop_
_entity_poly.entity_id
_entity_poly.type
_entity_poly.pdbx_seq_one_letter_code
_entity_poly.pdbx_strand_id
1 'polypeptide(L)'
;MTKVPGGRFLARGRGVLFNQAKGGAGAVLGLVVFLASVNMAGQLAYGRLDMSEGRVYSPSKASKRILKSLEDPVIVKCYFSRELPQPYATYRDYLKDLLRAYANYGGENFEYRFIDYYQDDAKFKSEALSMGVAPVRLTQIAKDKYEIKDGFMGAVLLYGDKKETIPVIRDIAGLEYDLTTRIKKITAKEPRVAGILRGKGTPGLAPELTQAVHENYETRDIDLTQPLDPGRYPKSLIVLGPRENFSDGELAKLEQMILAGVPAAFFLDAKEVNMESGAFFASNLETGLGRLLGHWGLELTKGFALDLQNQNISIQQRAGPFLINNIVSYPLMPIITGLSEESPVTKDMDQVMLPFASPVSTANVKAGRVEILARTTRLSWMKQNLVSLSPLADFNPAEEDPRGPFAMAVTLEGRFAAMFPAPPADLAKSTPLVAGPWLTESKNDIRIFLAGTSKLVDTNIPADRSNQIFFLNVVDWLSEDADLVAVRSKGAKLRPFTRALSDHARQLVKFAAMLLMPAGVVAAGVANWRRRRRWKALVRDRILAS
;
A
#
# COMPACT_ATOMS: atom_id res chain seq x y z
N MET A 1 50.32 35.12 89.49
CA MET A 1 48.99 35.71 89.24
C MET A 1 48.50 35.12 87.93
N THR A 2 47.40 34.38 87.77
CA THR A 2 46.14 34.23 88.52
C THR A 2 45.44 32.96 88.03
N LYS A 3 44.63 32.37 88.93
CA LYS A 3 43.78 31.16 88.89
C LYS A 3 42.79 31.00 87.69
N VAL A 4 42.71 29.78 87.10
CA VAL A 4 41.56 28.78 87.06
C VAL A 4 40.15 29.28 86.58
N PRO A 5 39.22 28.48 85.97
CA PRO A 5 39.28 27.32 85.03
C PRO A 5 38.12 27.26 83.96
N GLY A 6 38.06 26.18 83.15
CA GLY A 6 36.83 25.69 82.50
C GLY A 6 37.07 25.19 81.07
N GLY A 7 36.63 24.04 80.58
CA GLY A 7 35.88 22.91 81.13
C GLY A 7 36.03 21.71 80.17
N ARG A 8 35.75 20.50 80.67
CA ARG A 8 35.69 19.23 79.92
C ARG A 8 34.63 19.30 78.80
N PHE A 9 34.84 18.61 77.67
CA PHE A 9 33.96 17.51 77.18
C PHE A 9 34.41 16.89 75.84
N LEU A 10 34.71 15.59 75.93
CA LEU A 10 34.47 14.45 75.02
C LEU A 10 34.98 14.38 73.57
N ALA A 11 35.67 13.25 73.39
CA ALA A 11 36.04 12.57 72.16
C ALA A 11 34.85 11.87 71.45
N ARG A 12 35.16 11.41 70.22
CA ARG A 12 34.48 10.44 69.33
C ARG A 12 33.47 11.00 68.32
N GLY A 13 33.93 11.09 67.08
CA GLY A 13 33.12 11.36 65.90
C GLY A 13 33.80 11.01 64.57
N ARG A 14 34.34 9.79 64.43
CA ARG A 14 34.83 9.26 63.14
C ARG A 14 34.32 7.82 62.98
N GLY A 15 33.17 7.64 62.35
CA GLY A 15 32.62 6.30 62.08
C GLY A 15 31.35 6.21 61.24
N VAL A 16 30.60 7.30 61.02
CA VAL A 16 29.25 7.19 60.43
C VAL A 16 29.16 7.59 58.94
N LEU A 17 30.17 8.26 58.37
CA LEU A 17 30.11 8.76 56.99
C LEU A 17 30.47 7.73 55.91
N PHE A 18 31.08 6.58 56.25
CA PHE A 18 31.54 5.59 55.26
C PHE A 18 30.48 4.55 54.85
N ASN A 19 29.31 4.51 55.49
CA ASN A 19 28.32 3.45 55.26
C ASN A 19 27.12 3.86 54.37
N GLN A 20 26.96 5.15 54.03
CA GLN A 20 25.89 5.59 53.11
C GLN A 20 26.29 5.52 51.62
N ALA A 21 27.58 5.62 51.28
CA ALA A 21 28.05 5.51 49.91
C ALA A 21 27.92 4.07 49.33
N LYS A 22 28.08 3.05 50.17
CA LYS A 22 27.97 1.63 49.76
C LYS A 22 26.54 1.24 49.36
N GLY A 23 25.52 1.87 49.97
CA GLY A 23 24.11 1.59 49.65
C GLY A 23 23.64 2.17 48.31
N GLY A 24 24.22 3.29 47.87
CA GLY A 24 23.94 3.90 46.56
C GLY A 24 24.59 3.14 45.41
N ALA A 25 25.87 2.75 45.57
CA ALA A 25 26.60 1.97 44.57
C ALA A 25 25.95 0.59 44.32
N GLY A 26 25.51 -0.10 45.38
CA GLY A 26 24.80 -1.38 45.24
C GLY A 26 23.45 -1.27 44.53
N ALA A 27 22.74 -0.15 44.68
CA ALA A 27 21.47 0.08 43.98
C ALA A 27 21.67 0.37 42.49
N VAL A 28 22.72 1.11 42.12
CA VAL A 28 23.09 1.34 40.72
C VAL A 28 23.55 0.05 40.07
N LEU A 29 24.39 -0.73 40.75
CA LEU A 29 24.85 -2.03 40.25
C LEU A 29 23.68 -3.01 40.07
N GLY A 30 22.75 -3.06 41.04
CA GLY A 30 21.53 -3.86 40.95
C GLY A 30 20.62 -3.43 39.81
N LEU A 31 20.50 -2.13 39.53
CA LEU A 31 19.75 -1.62 38.37
C LEU A 31 20.42 -2.01 37.04
N VAL A 32 21.74 -1.89 36.94
CA VAL A 32 22.51 -2.29 35.74
C VAL A 32 22.36 -3.78 35.50
N VAL A 33 22.50 -4.60 36.55
CA VAL A 33 22.32 -6.06 36.46
C VAL A 33 20.87 -6.41 36.11
N PHE A 34 19.89 -5.74 36.69
CA PHE A 34 18.47 -5.93 36.34
C PHE A 34 18.21 -5.56 34.88
N LEU A 35 18.69 -4.41 34.40
CA LEU A 35 18.55 -4.00 33.00
C LEU A 35 19.27 -4.95 32.06
N ALA A 36 20.47 -5.43 32.42
CA ALA A 36 21.19 -6.44 31.66
C ALA A 36 20.44 -7.77 31.64
N SER A 37 19.84 -8.17 32.76
CA SER A 37 19.05 -9.41 32.87
C SER A 37 17.73 -9.31 32.12
N VAL A 38 17.05 -8.16 32.15
CA VAL A 38 15.84 -7.89 31.36
C VAL A 38 16.18 -7.86 29.87
N ASN A 39 17.31 -7.26 29.49
CA ASN A 39 17.79 -7.28 28.11
C ASN A 39 18.12 -8.72 27.66
N MET A 40 18.80 -9.50 28.50
CA MET A 40 19.15 -10.90 28.21
C MET A 40 17.92 -11.82 28.19
N ALA A 41 16.99 -11.65 29.13
CA ALA A 41 15.71 -12.35 29.14
C ALA A 41 14.84 -11.95 27.94
N GLY A 42 14.90 -10.68 27.51
CA GLY A 42 14.29 -10.20 26.28
C GLY A 42 14.92 -10.78 25.01
N GLN A 43 16.19 -11.21 25.07
CA GLN A 43 16.83 -11.96 23.97
C GLN A 43 16.45 -13.45 23.97
N LEU A 44 16.11 -14.03 25.13
CA LEU A 44 15.73 -15.44 25.28
C LEU A 44 14.21 -15.67 25.12
N ALA A 45 13.38 -14.69 25.46
CA ALA A 45 11.94 -14.72 25.23
C ALA A 45 11.64 -14.32 23.78
N TYR A 46 11.37 -15.31 22.92
CA TYR A 46 11.10 -15.20 21.49
C TYR A 46 9.82 -14.41 21.10
N GLY A 47 9.30 -13.52 21.96
CA GLY A 47 8.13 -12.69 21.71
C GLY A 47 8.48 -11.23 21.52
N ARG A 48 8.82 -10.80 20.29
CA ARG A 48 8.79 -9.36 19.96
C ARG A 48 7.34 -8.94 19.74
N LEU A 49 6.80 -8.17 20.67
CA LEU A 49 5.48 -7.55 20.51
C LEU A 49 5.64 -6.26 19.70
N ASP A 50 5.29 -6.30 18.43
CA ASP A 50 5.29 -5.11 17.57
C ASP A 50 4.08 -4.24 17.90
N MET A 51 4.34 -3.15 18.63
CA MET A 51 3.34 -2.16 19.04
C MET A 51 3.21 -0.99 18.04
N SER A 52 3.88 -1.05 16.88
CA SER A 52 3.68 -0.04 15.85
C SER A 52 2.26 -0.12 15.27
N GLU A 53 1.65 1.03 15.04
CA GLU A 53 0.36 1.11 14.35
C GLU A 53 0.56 0.61 12.90
N GLY A 54 0.12 -0.63 12.63
CA GLY A 54 0.35 -1.33 11.36
C GLY A 54 1.32 -2.53 11.41
N ARG A 55 1.95 -2.82 12.57
CA ARG A 55 2.91 -3.92 12.75
C ARG A 55 4.02 -3.94 11.68
N VAL A 56 4.64 -2.79 11.43
CA VAL A 56 5.60 -2.56 10.34
C VAL A 56 6.84 -3.46 10.46
N TYR A 57 7.17 -3.95 11.66
CA TYR A 57 8.33 -4.81 11.93
C TYR A 57 7.97 -6.30 12.03
N SER A 58 6.74 -6.69 11.70
CA SER A 58 6.29 -8.08 11.65
C SER A 58 5.72 -8.43 10.28
N PRO A 59 5.99 -9.63 9.71
CA PRO A 59 5.35 -10.04 8.46
C PRO A 59 3.82 -9.99 8.56
N SER A 60 3.17 -9.63 7.47
CA SER A 60 1.73 -9.60 7.31
C SER A 60 1.13 -11.00 7.45
N LYS A 61 -0.19 -11.07 7.71
CA LYS A 61 -0.89 -12.37 7.76
C LYS A 61 -0.75 -13.14 6.45
N ALA A 62 -0.72 -12.42 5.33
CA ALA A 62 -0.56 -12.98 4.00
C ALA A 62 0.84 -13.56 3.78
N SER A 63 1.91 -12.80 4.07
CA SER A 63 3.28 -13.30 3.97
C SER A 63 3.47 -14.55 4.83
N LYS A 64 2.88 -14.59 6.03
CA LYS A 64 2.91 -15.80 6.89
C LYS A 64 2.22 -17.00 6.26
N ARG A 65 1.10 -16.82 5.56
CA ARG A 65 0.42 -17.92 4.86
C ARG A 65 1.26 -18.45 3.72
N ILE A 66 1.79 -17.56 2.89
CA ILE A 66 2.64 -17.91 1.74
C ILE A 66 3.88 -18.67 2.19
N LEU A 67 4.55 -18.19 3.26
CA LEU A 67 5.73 -18.85 3.80
C LEU A 67 5.44 -20.24 4.37
N LYS A 68 4.28 -20.43 5.00
CA LYS A 68 3.85 -21.73 5.52
C LYS A 68 3.41 -22.72 4.44
N SER A 69 3.05 -22.23 3.25
CA SER A 69 2.63 -23.07 2.12
C SER A 69 3.77 -23.45 1.18
N LEU A 70 5.02 -23.11 1.52
CA LEU A 70 6.18 -23.48 0.71
C LEU A 70 6.36 -25.00 0.71
N GLU A 71 6.36 -25.62 -0.47
CA GLU A 71 6.56 -27.06 -0.65
C GLU A 71 8.06 -27.41 -0.70
N ASP A 72 8.87 -26.59 -1.40
CA ASP A 72 10.33 -26.74 -1.49
C ASP A 72 11.10 -25.54 -0.90
N PRO A 73 12.43 -25.64 -0.70
CA PRO A 73 13.24 -24.55 -0.17
C PRO A 73 13.34 -23.33 -1.07
N VAL A 74 12.99 -22.16 -0.52
CA VAL A 74 13.28 -20.84 -1.10
C VAL A 74 14.58 -20.30 -0.48
N ILE A 75 15.56 -19.97 -1.31
CA ILE A 75 16.85 -19.41 -0.86
C ILE A 75 16.95 -17.94 -1.27
N VAL A 76 17.12 -17.04 -0.29
CA VAL A 76 17.33 -15.60 -0.51
C VAL A 76 18.80 -15.23 -0.29
N LYS A 77 19.51 -14.87 -1.37
CA LYS A 77 20.89 -14.36 -1.34
C LYS A 77 20.88 -12.83 -1.36
N CYS A 78 21.36 -12.20 -0.28
CA CYS A 78 21.43 -10.74 -0.16
C CYS A 78 22.83 -10.23 -0.51
N TYR A 79 22.93 -9.41 -1.54
CA TYR A 79 24.16 -8.78 -2.01
C TYR A 79 24.21 -7.35 -1.46
N PHE A 80 24.95 -7.17 -0.37
CA PHE A 80 25.09 -5.89 0.32
C PHE A 80 26.56 -5.53 0.48
N SER A 81 26.91 -4.29 0.14
CA SER A 81 28.22 -3.75 0.50
C SER A 81 28.35 -3.67 2.02
N ARG A 82 29.52 -4.04 2.55
CA ARG A 82 29.74 -4.13 4.01
C ARG A 82 29.61 -2.79 4.73
N GLU A 83 30.11 -1.72 4.12
CA GLU A 83 30.09 -0.36 4.67
C GLU A 83 29.14 0.51 3.84
N LEU A 84 27.87 0.56 4.27
CA LEU A 84 26.89 1.47 3.72
C LEU A 84 26.83 2.74 4.60
N PRO A 85 26.95 3.94 4.03
CA PRO A 85 26.73 5.16 4.80
C PRO A 85 25.27 5.28 5.24
N GLN A 86 24.99 6.11 6.24
CA GLN A 86 23.62 6.47 6.56
C GLN A 86 23.02 7.33 5.42
N PRO A 87 21.74 7.15 5.06
CA PRO A 87 20.73 6.30 5.70
C PRO A 87 20.74 4.82 5.28
N TYR A 88 21.58 4.44 4.30
CA TYR A 88 21.51 3.17 3.60
C TYR A 88 21.78 1.92 4.46
N ALA A 89 22.61 2.04 5.49
CA ALA A 89 22.83 0.97 6.46
C ALA A 89 21.52 0.44 7.07
N THR A 90 20.52 1.31 7.26
CA THR A 90 19.21 0.96 7.81
C THR A 90 18.46 -0.06 6.94
N TYR A 91 18.63 -0.03 5.61
CA TYR A 91 17.99 -1.00 4.71
C TYR A 91 18.48 -2.42 4.95
N ARG A 92 19.80 -2.59 5.20
CA ARG A 92 20.40 -3.90 5.47
C ARG A 92 19.86 -4.50 6.76
N ASP A 93 19.82 -3.69 7.83
CA ASP A 93 19.37 -4.15 9.14
C ASP A 93 17.88 -4.50 9.11
N TYR A 94 17.05 -3.70 8.44
CA TYR A 94 15.65 -4.00 8.25
C TYR A 94 15.42 -5.28 7.44
N LEU A 95 16.11 -5.44 6.30
CA LEU A 95 16.02 -6.66 5.50
C LEU A 95 16.42 -7.89 6.31
N LYS A 96 17.48 -7.79 7.10
CA LYS A 96 17.96 -8.89 7.95
C LYS A 96 16.93 -9.30 8.98
N ASP A 97 16.28 -8.34 9.63
CA ASP A 97 15.23 -8.61 10.60
C ASP A 97 13.97 -9.18 9.92
N LEU A 98 13.61 -8.69 8.74
CA LEU A 98 12.50 -9.20 7.93
C LEU A 98 12.74 -10.66 7.50
N LEU A 99 13.91 -10.97 6.94
CA LEU A 99 14.26 -12.33 6.50
C LEU A 99 14.38 -13.31 7.66
N ARG A 100 14.86 -12.86 8.84
CA ARG A 100 14.82 -13.67 10.06
C ARG A 100 13.38 -14.02 10.42
N ALA A 101 12.47 -13.05 10.33
CA ALA A 101 11.05 -13.32 10.57
C ALA A 101 10.48 -14.29 9.51
N TYR A 102 10.90 -14.18 8.25
CA TYR A 102 10.46 -15.08 7.18
C TYR A 102 10.91 -16.52 7.44
N ALA A 103 12.18 -16.71 7.80
CA ALA A 103 12.73 -18.02 8.18
C ALA A 103 11.95 -18.67 9.33
N ASN A 104 11.55 -17.88 10.34
CA ASN A 104 10.75 -18.39 11.45
C ASN A 104 9.36 -18.92 11.01
N TYR A 105 8.76 -18.37 9.95
CA TYR A 105 7.46 -18.83 9.43
C TYR A 105 7.56 -19.87 8.32
N GLY A 106 8.59 -19.79 7.49
CA GLY A 106 8.86 -20.74 6.40
C GLY A 106 9.53 -22.04 6.87
N GLY A 107 10.12 -22.05 8.06
CA GLY A 107 10.77 -23.22 8.63
C GLY A 107 11.94 -23.69 7.76
N GLU A 108 12.00 -25.00 7.51
CA GLU A 108 13.05 -25.62 6.68
C GLU A 108 12.98 -25.22 5.20
N ASN A 109 11.82 -24.75 4.73
CA ASN A 109 11.58 -24.36 3.35
C ASN A 109 11.93 -22.89 3.07
N PHE A 110 12.56 -22.18 4.00
CA PHE A 110 13.04 -20.82 3.78
C PHE A 110 14.44 -20.59 4.38
N GLU A 111 15.41 -20.32 3.51
CA GLU A 111 16.79 -20.00 3.88
C GLU A 111 17.18 -18.62 3.36
N TYR A 112 18.02 -17.90 4.10
CA TYR A 112 18.63 -16.66 3.60
C TYR A 112 20.11 -16.55 3.96
N ARG A 113 20.88 -15.89 3.09
CA ARG A 113 22.33 -15.67 3.26
C ARG A 113 22.70 -14.24 2.91
N PHE A 114 23.41 -13.57 3.81
CA PHE A 114 24.05 -12.28 3.53
C PHE A 114 25.45 -12.54 2.99
N ILE A 115 25.70 -12.06 1.78
CA ILE A 115 26.96 -12.17 1.06
C ILE A 115 27.70 -10.86 1.34
N ASP A 116 28.40 -10.80 2.48
CA ASP A 116 29.14 -9.60 2.94
C ASP A 116 30.56 -9.59 2.35
N TYR A 117 30.88 -8.64 1.46
CA TYR A 117 32.23 -8.48 0.87
C TYR A 117 32.69 -7.01 0.82
N TYR A 118 33.99 -6.81 0.68
CA TYR A 118 34.62 -5.49 0.55
C TYR A 118 34.30 -4.87 -0.83
N GLN A 119 34.14 -3.54 -0.88
CA GLN A 119 33.71 -2.80 -2.09
C GLN A 119 34.63 -3.00 -3.32
N ASP A 120 35.85 -3.51 -3.14
CA ASP A 120 36.83 -3.73 -4.21
C ASP A 120 36.92 -5.19 -4.69
N ASP A 121 36.05 -6.08 -4.22
CA ASP A 121 36.04 -7.48 -4.66
C ASP A 121 35.44 -7.60 -6.07
N ALA A 122 36.31 -7.79 -7.07
CA ALA A 122 35.93 -7.95 -8.47
C ALA A 122 35.07 -9.22 -8.72
N LYS A 123 35.27 -10.29 -7.94
CA LYS A 123 34.47 -11.53 -8.07
C LYS A 123 33.06 -11.28 -7.57
N PHE A 124 32.91 -10.61 -6.44
CA PHE A 124 31.60 -10.21 -5.92
C PHE A 124 30.85 -9.32 -6.91
N LYS A 125 31.51 -8.29 -7.47
CA LYS A 125 30.89 -7.41 -8.48
C LYS A 125 30.40 -8.20 -9.68
N SER A 126 31.22 -9.13 -10.18
CA SER A 126 30.85 -9.98 -11.32
C SER A 126 29.69 -10.92 -10.98
N GLU A 127 29.69 -11.55 -9.81
CA GLU A 127 28.60 -12.43 -9.36
C GLU A 127 27.29 -11.64 -9.19
N ALA A 128 27.32 -10.53 -8.46
CA ALA A 128 26.16 -9.66 -8.25
C ALA A 128 25.54 -9.20 -9.58
N LEU A 129 26.37 -8.73 -10.51
CA LEU A 129 25.93 -8.33 -11.85
C LEU A 129 25.35 -9.51 -12.65
N SER A 130 26.00 -10.68 -12.62
CA SER A 130 25.51 -11.89 -13.31
C SER A 130 24.15 -12.37 -12.77
N MET A 131 23.90 -12.08 -11.50
CA MET A 131 22.64 -12.39 -10.82
C MET A 131 21.58 -11.29 -10.99
N GLY A 132 21.90 -10.20 -11.69
CA GLY A 132 20.98 -9.09 -11.98
C GLY A 132 20.91 -8.03 -10.88
N VAL A 133 21.84 -8.04 -9.91
CA VAL A 133 21.93 -7.01 -8.88
C VAL A 133 22.75 -5.84 -9.40
N ALA A 134 22.12 -4.66 -9.48
CA ALA A 134 22.72 -3.47 -10.05
C ALA A 134 23.48 -2.65 -8.98
N PRO A 135 24.61 -2.02 -9.33
CA PRO A 135 25.29 -1.09 -8.43
C PRO A 135 24.46 0.18 -8.24
N VAL A 136 24.58 0.77 -7.05
CA VAL A 136 23.96 2.03 -6.67
C VAL A 136 25.00 3.06 -6.29
N ARG A 137 24.75 4.31 -6.68
CA ARG A 137 25.54 5.46 -6.25
C ARG A 137 25.03 5.95 -4.90
N LEU A 138 25.82 5.72 -3.86
CA LEU A 138 25.54 6.09 -2.49
C LEU A 138 26.19 7.44 -2.21
N THR A 139 25.41 8.40 -1.73
CA THR A 139 25.93 9.72 -1.38
C THR A 139 26.19 9.78 0.12
N GLN A 140 27.38 10.21 0.50
CA GLN A 140 27.76 10.40 1.90
C GLN A 140 28.19 11.86 2.10
N ILE A 141 27.52 12.55 3.03
CA ILE A 141 27.99 13.84 3.54
C ILE A 141 28.82 13.52 4.79
N ALA A 142 30.14 13.49 4.63
CA ALA A 142 31.07 13.29 5.74
C ALA A 142 31.98 14.52 5.86
N LYS A 143 31.94 15.21 7.01
CA LYS A 143 32.82 16.35 7.33
C LYS A 143 32.87 17.41 6.20
N ASP A 144 31.70 17.90 5.78
CA ASP A 144 31.53 18.92 4.73
C ASP A 144 32.06 18.54 3.33
N LYS A 145 32.30 17.25 3.07
CA LYS A 145 32.61 16.73 1.73
C LYS A 145 31.46 15.86 1.21
N TYR A 146 31.11 16.10 -0.04
CA TYR A 146 30.17 15.28 -0.80
C TYR A 146 30.96 14.15 -1.48
N GLU A 147 30.83 12.93 -0.98
CA GLU A 147 31.49 11.76 -1.54
C GLU A 147 30.45 10.82 -2.15
N ILE A 148 30.64 10.43 -3.41
CA ILE A 148 29.81 9.42 -4.09
C ILE A 148 30.61 8.12 -4.06
N LYS A 149 30.01 7.06 -3.50
CA LYS A 149 30.57 5.71 -3.51
C LYS A 149 29.62 4.76 -4.21
N ASP A 150 30.15 3.84 -5.01
CA ASP A 150 29.35 2.76 -5.56
C ASP A 150 29.18 1.65 -4.52
N GLY A 151 27.97 1.09 -4.44
CA GLY A 151 27.66 -0.04 -3.57
C GLY A 151 26.61 -0.96 -4.16
N PHE A 152 26.32 -2.06 -3.47
CA PHE A 152 25.28 -3.01 -3.83
C PHE A 152 24.30 -3.12 -2.67
N MET A 153 23.00 -3.17 -2.99
CA MET A 153 21.92 -3.34 -2.03
C MET A 153 20.78 -4.11 -2.72
N GLY A 154 20.98 -5.38 -3.03
CA GLY A 154 19.96 -6.18 -3.71
C GLY A 154 19.83 -7.57 -3.13
N ALA A 155 18.85 -8.32 -3.64
CA ALA A 155 18.57 -9.67 -3.20
C ALA A 155 18.16 -10.55 -4.38
N VAL A 156 18.51 -11.82 -4.32
CA VAL A 156 18.17 -12.82 -5.33
C VAL A 156 17.45 -13.97 -4.64
N LEU A 157 16.30 -14.35 -5.18
CA LEU A 157 15.46 -15.42 -4.69
C LEU A 157 15.56 -16.61 -5.64
N LEU A 158 15.75 -17.79 -5.08
CA LEU A 158 15.95 -19.05 -5.80
C LEU A 158 14.94 -20.09 -5.31
N TYR A 159 14.32 -20.81 -6.23
CA TYR A 159 13.40 -21.92 -5.95
C TYR A 159 13.50 -22.96 -7.07
N GLY A 160 14.18 -24.08 -6.81
CA GLY A 160 14.57 -25.03 -7.87
C GLY A 160 15.34 -24.32 -8.99
N ASP A 161 14.87 -24.43 -10.23
CA ASP A 161 15.45 -23.76 -11.41
C ASP A 161 14.96 -22.32 -11.64
N LYS A 162 13.98 -21.85 -10.83
CA LYS A 162 13.42 -20.51 -10.96
C LYS A 162 14.23 -19.50 -10.17
N LYS A 163 14.43 -18.31 -10.76
CA LYS A 163 15.17 -17.19 -10.16
C LYS A 163 14.40 -15.88 -10.32
N GLU A 164 14.34 -15.10 -9.25
CA GLU A 164 13.85 -13.73 -9.25
C GLU A 164 14.86 -12.81 -8.54
N THR A 165 15.05 -11.59 -9.05
CA THR A 165 16.04 -10.65 -8.51
C THR A 165 15.38 -9.33 -8.15
N ILE A 166 15.66 -8.82 -6.96
CA ILE A 166 15.46 -7.44 -6.55
C ILE A 166 16.76 -6.69 -6.88
N PRO A 167 16.83 -5.94 -7.99
CA PRO A 167 18.10 -5.39 -8.47
C PRO A 167 18.67 -4.36 -7.51
N VAL A 168 17.79 -3.56 -6.89
CA VAL A 168 18.13 -2.54 -5.90
C VAL A 168 16.99 -2.40 -4.89
N ILE A 169 17.33 -2.40 -3.60
CA ILE A 169 16.45 -2.10 -2.48
C ILE A 169 16.60 -0.63 -2.16
N ARG A 170 15.52 0.14 -2.38
CA ARG A 170 15.50 1.61 -2.22
C ARG A 170 14.61 2.09 -1.08
N ASP A 171 13.66 1.26 -0.66
CA ASP A 171 12.75 1.58 0.43
C ASP A 171 12.56 0.39 1.39
N ILE A 172 12.10 0.72 2.60
CA ILE A 172 11.77 -0.23 3.67
C ILE A 172 10.30 -0.65 3.57
N ALA A 173 9.43 0.30 3.19
CA ALA A 173 7.99 0.15 3.22
C ALA A 173 7.45 -0.85 2.18
N GLY A 174 8.08 -0.94 1.00
CA GLY A 174 7.71 -1.86 -0.08
C GLY A 174 8.44 -3.20 -0.05
N LEU A 175 9.52 -3.32 0.73
CA LEU A 175 10.39 -4.50 0.69
C LEU A 175 9.69 -5.82 1.08
N GLU A 176 8.74 -5.78 2.02
CA GLU A 176 7.93 -6.95 2.37
C GLU A 176 7.09 -7.43 1.18
N TYR A 177 6.49 -6.49 0.45
CA TYR A 177 5.71 -6.76 -0.74
C TYR A 177 6.58 -7.32 -1.86
N ASP A 178 7.72 -6.68 -2.14
CA ASP A 178 8.65 -7.11 -3.20
C ASP A 178 9.14 -8.55 -2.97
N LEU A 179 9.53 -8.86 -1.74
CA LEU A 179 9.96 -10.22 -1.37
C LEU A 179 8.80 -11.21 -1.48
N THR A 180 7.67 -10.91 -0.85
CA THR A 180 6.54 -11.85 -0.79
C THR A 180 6.00 -12.17 -2.18
N THR A 181 5.88 -11.17 -3.05
CA THR A 181 5.37 -11.35 -4.41
C THR A 181 6.32 -12.18 -5.27
N ARG A 182 7.64 -11.94 -5.17
CA ARG A 182 8.65 -12.74 -5.88
C ARG A 182 8.71 -14.18 -5.40
N ILE A 183 8.63 -14.41 -4.08
CA ILE A 183 8.50 -15.76 -3.52
C ILE A 183 7.29 -16.45 -4.13
N LYS A 184 6.13 -15.80 -4.08
CA LYS A 184 4.89 -16.37 -4.60
C LYS A 184 4.95 -16.65 -6.10
N LYS A 185 5.64 -15.79 -6.87
CA LYS A 185 5.86 -15.96 -8.32
C LYS A 185 6.73 -17.19 -8.62
N ILE A 186 7.87 -17.35 -7.95
CA ILE A 186 8.75 -18.50 -8.20
C ILE A 186 8.16 -19.81 -7.66
N THR A 187 7.34 -19.76 -6.60
CA THR A 187 6.67 -20.96 -6.06
C THR A 187 5.33 -21.27 -6.72
N ALA A 188 4.85 -20.44 -7.65
CA ALA A 188 3.58 -20.70 -8.34
C ALA A 188 3.69 -21.91 -9.29
N LYS A 189 2.68 -22.78 -9.25
CA LYS A 189 2.55 -23.95 -10.14
C LYS A 189 2.18 -23.55 -11.57
N GLU A 190 1.34 -22.52 -11.72
CA GLU A 190 0.92 -21.97 -13.01
C GLU A 190 1.23 -20.46 -13.09
N PRO A 191 1.56 -19.92 -14.28
CA PRO A 191 1.68 -18.49 -14.49
C PRO A 191 0.32 -17.79 -14.34
N ARG A 192 0.34 -16.57 -13.84
CA ARG A 192 -0.86 -15.75 -13.67
C ARG A 192 -1.08 -14.93 -14.92
N VAL A 193 -2.04 -15.35 -15.73
CA VAL A 193 -2.33 -14.68 -17.00
C VAL A 193 -3.46 -13.66 -16.82
N ALA A 194 -3.11 -12.37 -16.83
CA ALA A 194 -4.05 -11.26 -16.87
C ALA A 194 -4.39 -10.93 -18.33
N GLY A 195 -5.65 -11.13 -18.71
CA GLY A 195 -6.17 -10.80 -20.03
C GLY A 195 -6.47 -9.31 -20.13
N ILE A 196 -5.86 -8.60 -21.08
CA ILE A 196 -6.15 -7.19 -21.34
C ILE A 196 -6.89 -7.11 -22.67
N LEU A 197 -8.10 -6.56 -22.66
CA LEU A 197 -8.84 -6.33 -23.90
C LEU A 197 -8.07 -5.33 -24.79
N ARG A 198 -7.88 -5.70 -26.06
CA ARG A 198 -7.31 -4.83 -27.10
C ARG A 198 -8.32 -4.52 -28.18
N GLY A 199 -8.07 -3.42 -28.90
CA GLY A 199 -8.97 -2.89 -29.93
C GLY A 199 -10.01 -1.95 -29.34
N LYS A 200 -11.06 -1.61 -30.11
CA LYS A 200 -12.17 -0.74 -29.66
C LYS A 200 -11.74 0.62 -29.10
N GLY A 201 -10.65 1.18 -29.61
CA GLY A 201 -10.08 2.43 -29.10
C GLY A 201 -9.63 2.38 -27.63
N THR A 202 -9.41 1.20 -27.04
CA THR A 202 -8.92 1.09 -25.66
C THR A 202 -7.55 1.78 -25.52
N PRO A 203 -7.36 2.71 -24.58
CA PRO A 203 -6.04 3.26 -24.31
C PRO A 203 -5.06 2.17 -23.86
N GLY A 204 -3.78 2.36 -24.18
CA GLY A 204 -2.72 1.55 -23.59
C GLY A 204 -2.56 1.85 -22.10
N LEU A 205 -2.02 0.89 -21.35
CA LEU A 205 -1.54 1.15 -19.99
C LEU A 205 -0.33 2.09 -20.05
N ALA A 206 -0.21 2.98 -19.06
CA ALA A 206 1.01 3.74 -18.87
C ALA A 206 2.25 2.81 -18.78
N PRO A 207 3.43 3.20 -19.29
CA PRO A 207 4.63 2.36 -19.26
C PRO A 207 4.96 1.84 -17.86
N GLU A 208 4.81 2.67 -16.83
CA GLU A 208 5.08 2.31 -15.44
C GLU A 208 4.09 1.25 -14.93
N LEU A 209 2.81 1.38 -15.28
CA LEU A 209 1.78 0.39 -14.95
C LEU A 209 2.00 -0.91 -15.72
N THR A 210 2.35 -0.81 -17.00
CA THR A 210 2.68 -1.95 -17.85
C THR A 210 3.82 -2.74 -17.23
N GLN A 211 4.91 -2.06 -16.82
CA GLN A 211 6.02 -2.68 -16.13
C GLN A 211 5.58 -3.32 -14.80
N ALA A 212 4.82 -2.60 -13.96
CA ALA A 212 4.37 -3.12 -12.67
C ALA A 212 3.45 -4.34 -12.79
N VAL A 213 2.62 -4.41 -13.84
CA VAL A 213 1.83 -5.60 -14.16
C VAL A 213 2.74 -6.73 -14.62
N HIS A 214 3.66 -6.49 -15.57
CA HIS A 214 4.59 -7.52 -16.07
C HIS A 214 5.52 -8.10 -15.01
N GLU A 215 5.86 -7.34 -13.98
CA GLU A 215 6.66 -7.83 -12.86
C GLU A 215 5.96 -8.98 -12.12
N ASN A 216 4.61 -8.95 -12.07
CA ASN A 216 3.80 -9.82 -11.21
C ASN A 216 2.88 -10.78 -12.01
N TYR A 217 2.61 -10.48 -13.28
CA TYR A 217 1.64 -11.16 -14.14
C TYR A 217 2.19 -11.34 -15.55
N GLU A 218 1.83 -12.46 -16.17
CA GLU A 218 1.89 -12.58 -17.63
C GLU A 218 0.66 -11.88 -18.21
N THR A 219 0.86 -10.96 -19.14
CA THR A 219 -0.27 -10.31 -19.82
C THR A 219 -0.59 -11.04 -21.12
N ARG A 220 -1.87 -11.22 -21.41
CA ARG A 220 -2.33 -11.72 -22.71
C ARG A 220 -3.29 -10.72 -23.31
N ASP A 221 -3.03 -10.32 -24.54
CA ASP A 221 -3.96 -9.50 -25.29
C ASP A 221 -5.19 -10.33 -25.69
N ILE A 222 -6.38 -9.81 -25.37
CA ILE A 222 -7.66 -10.40 -25.72
C ILE A 222 -8.23 -9.63 -26.91
N ASP A 223 -8.32 -10.31 -28.04
CA ASP A 223 -8.87 -9.79 -29.29
C ASP A 223 -10.23 -10.47 -29.54
N LEU A 224 -11.31 -9.68 -29.51
CA LEU A 224 -12.68 -10.18 -29.70
C LEU A 224 -12.99 -10.52 -31.16
N THR A 225 -12.11 -10.20 -32.11
CA THR A 225 -12.24 -10.66 -33.50
C THR A 225 -11.88 -12.15 -33.65
N GLN A 226 -11.05 -12.68 -32.74
CA GLN A 226 -10.62 -14.08 -32.76
C GLN A 226 -11.73 -15.04 -32.28
N PRO A 227 -11.64 -16.34 -32.63
CA PRO A 227 -12.54 -17.35 -32.11
C PRO A 227 -12.53 -17.42 -30.59
N LEU A 228 -13.71 -17.59 -29.99
CA LEU A 228 -13.85 -17.82 -28.56
C LEU A 228 -13.46 -19.28 -28.26
N ASP A 229 -12.33 -19.47 -27.58
CA ASP A 229 -11.82 -20.77 -27.14
C ASP A 229 -11.79 -20.84 -25.61
N PRO A 230 -12.72 -21.61 -24.98
CA PRO A 230 -12.74 -21.82 -23.53
C PRO A 230 -11.43 -22.37 -22.95
N GLY A 231 -10.64 -23.10 -23.75
CA GLY A 231 -9.34 -23.61 -23.34
C GLY A 231 -8.25 -22.53 -23.25
N ARG A 232 -8.51 -21.33 -23.76
CA ARG A 232 -7.57 -20.20 -23.80
C ARG A 232 -8.01 -18.99 -22.97
N TYR A 233 -9.08 -19.11 -22.20
CA TYR A 233 -9.55 -18.03 -21.34
C TYR A 233 -8.44 -17.57 -20.37
N PRO A 234 -8.27 -16.25 -20.19
CA PRO A 234 -7.33 -15.74 -19.20
C PRO A 234 -7.85 -16.02 -17.79
N LYS A 235 -6.98 -15.92 -16.78
CA LYS A 235 -7.39 -16.07 -15.37
C LYS A 235 -8.15 -14.85 -14.86
N SER A 236 -8.01 -13.71 -15.51
CA SER A 236 -8.77 -12.48 -15.27
C SER A 236 -8.87 -11.65 -16.54
N LEU A 237 -9.89 -10.80 -16.64
CA LEU A 237 -10.11 -9.90 -17.77
C LEU A 237 -10.08 -8.44 -17.31
N ILE A 238 -9.38 -7.58 -18.05
CA ILE A 238 -9.28 -6.15 -17.78
C ILE A 238 -9.74 -5.41 -19.04
N VAL A 239 -10.75 -4.57 -18.87
CA VAL A 239 -11.32 -3.71 -19.92
C VAL A 239 -11.05 -2.26 -19.55
N LEU A 240 -10.21 -1.60 -20.34
CA LEU A 240 -9.73 -0.24 -20.09
C LEU A 240 -10.31 0.74 -21.10
N GLY A 241 -11.21 1.60 -20.63
CA GLY A 241 -11.78 2.75 -21.35
C GLY A 241 -12.00 2.60 -22.86
N PRO A 242 -12.71 1.56 -23.36
CA PRO A 242 -13.01 1.45 -24.78
C PRO A 242 -13.69 2.72 -25.30
N ARG A 243 -13.39 3.12 -26.54
CA ARG A 243 -13.91 4.32 -27.19
C ARG A 243 -14.84 4.02 -28.37
N GLU A 244 -14.90 2.77 -28.80
CA GLU A 244 -15.73 2.33 -29.91
C GLU A 244 -16.88 1.43 -29.45
N ASN A 245 -17.91 1.33 -30.28
CA ASN A 245 -19.06 0.45 -30.03
C ASN A 245 -18.70 -1.03 -30.18
N PHE A 246 -19.24 -1.83 -29.26
CA PHE A 246 -19.23 -3.29 -29.33
C PHE A 246 -20.46 -3.80 -30.07
N SER A 247 -20.26 -4.77 -30.96
CA SER A 247 -21.36 -5.54 -31.55
C SER A 247 -21.97 -6.49 -30.51
N ASP A 248 -23.17 -7.00 -30.78
CA ASP A 248 -23.82 -7.95 -29.88
C ASP A 248 -23.00 -9.25 -29.77
N GLY A 249 -22.37 -9.69 -30.86
CA GLY A 249 -21.45 -10.83 -30.84
C GLY A 249 -20.19 -10.61 -29.99
N GLU A 250 -19.63 -9.41 -29.99
CA GLU A 250 -18.48 -9.07 -29.13
C GLU A 250 -18.86 -8.99 -27.66
N LEU A 251 -20.02 -8.39 -27.34
CA LEU A 251 -20.56 -8.38 -25.99
C LEU A 251 -20.87 -9.80 -25.50
N ALA A 252 -21.41 -10.66 -26.37
CA ALA A 252 -21.66 -12.05 -26.04
C ALA A 252 -20.35 -12.83 -25.79
N LYS A 253 -19.27 -12.57 -26.54
CA LYS A 253 -17.95 -13.16 -26.25
C LYS A 253 -17.43 -12.76 -24.87
N LEU A 254 -17.53 -11.48 -24.50
CA LEU A 254 -17.15 -10.99 -23.17
C LEU A 254 -18.00 -11.63 -22.07
N GLU A 255 -19.32 -11.67 -22.26
CA GLU A 255 -20.25 -12.33 -21.34
C GLU A 255 -19.90 -13.80 -21.13
N GLN A 256 -19.67 -14.57 -22.20
CA GLN A 256 -19.37 -16.00 -22.08
C GLN A 256 -18.07 -16.28 -21.32
N MET A 257 -17.03 -15.43 -21.44
CA MET A 257 -15.83 -15.52 -20.59
C MET A 257 -16.18 -15.32 -19.12
N ILE A 258 -16.99 -14.29 -18.82
CA ILE A 258 -17.38 -13.94 -17.45
C ILE A 258 -18.25 -15.04 -16.84
N LEU A 259 -19.27 -15.53 -17.55
CA LEU A 259 -20.15 -16.62 -17.10
C LEU A 259 -19.39 -17.94 -16.90
N ALA A 260 -18.30 -18.16 -17.64
CA ALA A 260 -17.42 -19.30 -17.43
C ALA A 260 -16.58 -19.21 -16.14
N GLY A 261 -16.63 -18.07 -15.44
CA GLY A 261 -15.93 -17.83 -14.18
C GLY A 261 -14.70 -16.95 -14.31
N VAL A 262 -14.47 -16.29 -15.46
CA VAL A 262 -13.36 -15.33 -15.59
C VAL A 262 -13.76 -14.02 -14.87
N PRO A 263 -13.08 -13.63 -13.78
CA PRO A 263 -13.34 -12.38 -13.11
C PRO A 263 -12.93 -11.20 -13.99
N ALA A 264 -13.71 -10.11 -14.00
CA ALA A 264 -13.50 -8.99 -14.90
C ALA A 264 -13.46 -7.63 -14.19
N ALA A 265 -12.48 -6.79 -14.54
CA ALA A 265 -12.46 -5.37 -14.16
C ALA A 265 -12.78 -4.48 -15.35
N PHE A 266 -13.71 -3.57 -15.14
CA PHE A 266 -14.14 -2.56 -16.08
C PHE A 266 -13.77 -1.18 -15.55
N PHE A 267 -12.89 -0.50 -16.26
CA PHE A 267 -12.56 0.90 -16.02
C PHE A 267 -13.17 1.70 -17.17
N LEU A 268 -14.34 2.29 -16.95
CA LEU A 268 -15.17 2.82 -18.04
C LEU A 268 -15.42 4.31 -17.86
N ASP A 269 -15.46 5.02 -18.97
CA ASP A 269 -15.83 6.42 -19.01
C ASP A 269 -17.25 6.56 -19.60
N ALA A 270 -18.15 7.30 -18.94
CA ALA A 270 -19.44 7.64 -19.55
C ALA A 270 -19.34 8.80 -20.56
N LYS A 271 -18.21 9.53 -20.51
CA LYS A 271 -17.90 10.67 -21.37
C LYS A 271 -16.46 10.63 -21.82
N GLU A 272 -16.25 10.95 -23.08
CA GLU A 272 -14.90 11.13 -23.62
C GLU A 272 -14.40 12.52 -23.26
N VAL A 273 -13.20 12.58 -22.68
CA VAL A 273 -12.55 13.82 -22.28
C VAL A 273 -11.36 14.08 -23.19
N ASN A 274 -11.42 15.19 -23.92
CA ASN A 274 -10.32 15.70 -24.74
C ASN A 274 -9.68 16.89 -24.02
N MET A 275 -8.35 16.82 -23.87
CA MET A 275 -7.50 17.83 -23.23
C MET A 275 -6.39 18.32 -24.18
N GLU A 276 -6.50 18.01 -25.48
CA GLU A 276 -5.49 18.33 -26.46
C GLU A 276 -5.47 19.83 -26.78
N SER A 277 -4.27 20.35 -27.06
CA SER A 277 -4.07 21.74 -27.52
C SER A 277 -4.66 22.82 -26.60
N GLY A 278 -4.85 22.52 -25.30
CA GLY A 278 -5.41 23.45 -24.32
C GLY A 278 -6.94 23.57 -24.35
N ALA A 279 -7.63 22.79 -25.18
CA ALA A 279 -9.08 22.66 -25.16
C ALA A 279 -9.48 21.55 -24.19
N PHE A 280 -10.36 21.86 -23.24
CA PHE A 280 -10.87 20.91 -22.25
C PHE A 280 -12.36 20.73 -22.50
N PHE A 281 -12.75 19.67 -23.22
CA PHE A 281 -14.15 19.39 -23.52
C PHE A 281 -14.52 17.92 -23.30
N ALA A 282 -15.80 17.70 -23.04
CA ALA A 282 -16.41 16.40 -22.87
C ALA A 282 -17.49 16.15 -23.92
N SER A 283 -17.52 14.95 -24.47
CA SER A 283 -18.59 14.42 -25.31
C SER A 283 -19.16 13.15 -24.68
N ASN A 284 -20.42 12.80 -25.01
CA ASN A 284 -21.00 11.55 -24.55
C ASN A 284 -20.27 10.37 -25.21
N LEU A 285 -19.98 9.34 -24.42
CA LEU A 285 -19.34 8.12 -24.90
C LEU A 285 -20.30 6.94 -24.71
N GLU A 286 -20.66 6.30 -25.82
CA GLU A 286 -21.49 5.10 -25.84
C GLU A 286 -20.68 3.99 -26.51
N THR A 287 -20.46 2.90 -25.77
CA THR A 287 -19.74 1.71 -26.25
C THR A 287 -20.65 0.48 -26.34
N GLY A 288 -21.84 0.53 -25.73
CA GLY A 288 -22.73 -0.62 -25.58
C GLY A 288 -22.41 -1.52 -24.37
N LEU A 289 -21.26 -1.38 -23.71
CA LEU A 289 -20.91 -2.13 -22.48
C LEU A 289 -21.86 -1.82 -21.31
N GLY A 290 -22.41 -0.61 -21.27
CA GLY A 290 -23.42 -0.24 -20.29
C GLY A 290 -24.69 -1.10 -20.35
N ARG A 291 -25.02 -1.67 -21.53
CA ARG A 291 -26.15 -2.61 -21.67
C ARG A 291 -25.86 -3.93 -20.97
N LEU A 292 -24.65 -4.47 -21.15
CA LEU A 292 -24.22 -5.72 -20.52
C LEU A 292 -24.13 -5.58 -19.00
N LEU A 293 -23.46 -4.55 -18.50
CA LEU A 293 -23.34 -4.31 -17.07
C LEU A 293 -24.70 -3.95 -16.43
N GLY A 294 -25.54 -3.20 -17.15
CA GLY A 294 -26.89 -2.85 -16.73
C GLY A 294 -27.81 -4.06 -16.61
N HIS A 295 -27.61 -5.12 -17.42
CA HIS A 295 -28.33 -6.39 -17.26
C HIS A 295 -28.08 -7.01 -15.87
N TRP A 296 -26.88 -6.86 -15.32
CA TRP A 296 -26.53 -7.29 -13.95
C TRP A 296 -26.80 -6.22 -12.88
N GLY A 297 -27.35 -5.06 -13.26
CA GLY A 297 -27.77 -3.98 -12.36
C GLY A 297 -26.70 -2.94 -12.04
N LEU A 298 -25.54 -2.98 -12.71
CA LEU A 298 -24.47 -1.98 -12.59
C LEU A 298 -24.62 -0.93 -13.70
N GLU A 299 -24.73 0.33 -13.31
CA GLU A 299 -24.94 1.43 -14.28
C GLU A 299 -23.98 2.60 -14.01
N LEU A 300 -23.40 3.16 -15.07
CA LEU A 300 -22.67 4.42 -15.00
C LEU A 300 -23.65 5.57 -15.21
N THR A 301 -23.61 6.56 -14.31
CA THR A 301 -24.39 7.78 -14.52
C THR A 301 -23.78 8.60 -15.64
N LYS A 302 -24.59 9.35 -16.38
CA LYS A 302 -24.14 10.13 -17.54
C LYS A 302 -23.51 11.49 -17.16
N GLY A 303 -23.08 11.66 -15.91
CA GLY A 303 -22.51 12.92 -15.38
C GLY A 303 -21.13 12.72 -14.78
N PHE A 304 -20.45 13.82 -14.47
CA PHE A 304 -19.20 13.79 -13.71
C PHE A 304 -19.48 14.02 -12.23
N ALA A 305 -18.82 13.25 -11.36
CA ALA A 305 -18.72 13.58 -9.95
C ALA A 305 -17.66 14.67 -9.74
N LEU A 306 -18.02 15.68 -8.98
CA LEU A 306 -17.15 16.76 -8.54
C LEU A 306 -17.08 16.73 -7.01
N ASP A 307 -15.91 17.01 -6.45
CA ASP A 307 -15.71 17.01 -5.00
C ASP A 307 -14.89 18.22 -4.58
N LEU A 308 -15.13 18.76 -3.38
CA LEU A 308 -14.26 19.76 -2.77
C LEU A 308 -12.90 19.16 -2.39
N GLN A 309 -12.86 17.85 -2.10
CA GLN A 309 -11.60 17.12 -1.95
C GLN A 309 -11.10 16.69 -3.32
N ASN A 310 -10.25 17.50 -3.94
CA ASN A 310 -9.78 17.31 -5.30
C ASN A 310 -8.29 17.69 -5.49
N GLN A 311 -7.78 17.37 -6.67
CA GLN A 311 -6.41 17.65 -7.07
C GLN A 311 -6.24 19.11 -7.51
N ASN A 312 -5.10 19.70 -7.12
CA ASN A 312 -4.66 20.97 -7.68
C ASN A 312 -3.89 20.74 -8.99
N ILE A 313 -4.24 21.49 -10.03
CA ILE A 313 -3.56 21.44 -11.33
C ILE A 313 -2.88 22.78 -11.64
N SER A 314 -1.82 22.70 -12.42
CA SER A 314 -1.04 23.86 -12.84
C SER A 314 -1.42 24.24 -14.26
N ILE A 315 -1.87 25.48 -14.46
CA ILE A 315 -2.25 26.01 -15.78
C ILE A 315 -1.36 27.18 -16.16
N GLN A 316 -0.93 27.22 -17.43
CA GLN A 316 -0.19 28.36 -17.95
C GLN A 316 -1.17 29.43 -18.46
N GLN A 317 -1.08 30.63 -17.90
CA GLN A 317 -1.86 31.78 -18.31
C GLN A 317 -0.95 32.86 -18.85
N ARG A 318 -1.35 33.48 -19.97
CA ARG A 318 -0.61 34.59 -20.54
C ARG A 318 -1.03 35.89 -19.87
N ALA A 319 -0.12 36.53 -19.16
CA ALA A 319 -0.29 37.83 -18.55
C ALA A 319 0.58 38.85 -19.31
N GLY A 320 0.04 39.42 -20.38
CA GLY A 320 0.79 40.29 -21.29
C GLY A 320 1.94 39.53 -21.98
N PRO A 321 3.21 39.99 -21.86
CA PRO A 321 4.35 39.32 -22.47
C PRO A 321 4.82 38.08 -21.68
N PHE A 322 4.36 37.88 -20.44
CA PHE A 322 4.80 36.78 -19.58
C PHE A 322 3.82 35.61 -19.60
N LEU A 323 4.36 34.39 -19.45
CA LEU A 323 3.58 33.20 -19.12
C LEU A 323 3.69 32.98 -17.61
N ILE A 324 2.55 33.07 -16.92
CA ILE A 324 2.44 32.83 -15.48
C ILE A 324 1.83 31.45 -15.29
N ASN A 325 2.45 30.65 -14.44
CA ASN A 325 1.91 29.36 -14.05
C ASN A 325 1.04 29.56 -12.80
N ASN A 326 -0.26 29.29 -12.91
CA ASN A 326 -1.23 29.44 -11.83
C ASN A 326 -1.71 28.06 -11.37
N ILE A 327 -1.84 27.87 -10.05
CA ILE A 327 -2.30 26.61 -9.47
C ILE A 327 -3.76 26.78 -9.06
N VAL A 328 -4.64 25.93 -9.61
CA VAL A 328 -6.08 25.97 -9.33
C VAL A 328 -6.54 24.60 -8.84
N SER A 329 -7.48 24.59 -7.88
CA SER A 329 -8.18 23.38 -7.46
C SER A 329 -9.13 22.93 -8.56
N TYR A 330 -9.14 21.65 -8.90
CA TYR A 330 -9.90 21.13 -10.03
C TYR A 330 -10.86 20.02 -9.61
N PRO A 331 -12.14 20.35 -9.28
CA PRO A 331 -13.10 19.41 -8.70
C PRO A 331 -13.41 18.17 -9.53
N LEU A 332 -13.14 18.19 -10.83
CA LEU A 332 -13.27 17.05 -11.75
C LEU A 332 -12.19 15.97 -11.53
N MET A 333 -11.19 16.21 -10.69
CA MET A 333 -10.20 15.22 -10.26
C MET A 333 -10.31 14.97 -8.75
N PRO A 334 -11.41 14.34 -8.29
CA PRO A 334 -11.62 14.07 -6.87
C PRO A 334 -10.57 13.12 -6.31
N ILE A 335 -10.11 13.43 -5.10
CA ILE A 335 -9.25 12.57 -4.27
C ILE A 335 -10.15 11.87 -3.27
N ILE A 336 -10.40 10.59 -3.50
CA ILE A 336 -11.33 9.78 -2.73
C ILE A 336 -10.65 9.24 -1.49
N THR A 337 -11.15 9.62 -0.31
CA THR A 337 -10.74 9.05 0.99
C THR A 337 -11.82 8.17 1.63
N GLY A 338 -13.04 8.17 1.09
CA GLY A 338 -14.15 7.30 1.51
C GLY A 338 -13.98 5.88 0.97
N LEU A 339 -12.89 5.22 1.36
CA LEU A 339 -12.50 3.89 0.92
C LEU A 339 -13.09 2.79 1.83
N SER A 340 -13.43 1.62 1.27
CA SER A 340 -13.90 0.49 2.09
C SER A 340 -12.76 -0.04 2.96
N GLU A 341 -13.02 -0.16 4.27
CA GLU A 341 -12.11 -0.79 5.23
C GLU A 341 -12.22 -2.34 5.24
N GLU A 342 -13.24 -2.89 4.59
CA GLU A 342 -13.48 -4.33 4.53
C GLU A 342 -12.82 -4.96 3.29
N SER A 343 -12.88 -4.27 2.16
CA SER A 343 -12.38 -4.81 0.89
C SER A 343 -10.87 -5.00 0.93
N PRO A 344 -10.33 -6.15 0.49
CA PRO A 344 -8.90 -6.28 0.28
C PRO A 344 -8.37 -5.16 -0.62
N VAL A 345 -9.13 -4.74 -1.66
CA VAL A 345 -8.69 -3.76 -2.66
C VAL A 345 -8.31 -2.41 -2.02
N THR A 346 -9.03 -1.98 -0.98
CA THR A 346 -8.95 -0.61 -0.46
C THR A 346 -8.64 -0.48 1.03
N LYS A 347 -8.76 -1.55 1.84
CA LYS A 347 -8.72 -1.51 3.33
C LYS A 347 -7.48 -0.87 3.96
N ASP A 348 -6.41 -0.76 3.21
CA ASP A 348 -5.12 -0.29 3.68
C ASP A 348 -4.59 0.84 2.76
N MET A 349 -5.46 1.40 1.92
CA MET A 349 -5.21 2.60 1.14
C MET A 349 -5.77 3.82 1.87
N ASP A 350 -5.05 4.94 1.80
CA ASP A 350 -5.51 6.20 2.40
C ASP A 350 -6.39 7.00 1.43
N GLN A 351 -6.06 6.97 0.14
CA GLN A 351 -6.78 7.69 -0.91
C GLN A 351 -6.62 7.04 -2.28
N VAL A 352 -7.46 7.45 -3.23
CA VAL A 352 -7.29 7.20 -4.68
C VAL A 352 -7.83 8.41 -5.46
N MET A 353 -7.13 8.86 -6.50
CA MET A 353 -7.61 9.94 -7.36
C MET A 353 -8.39 9.34 -8.53
N LEU A 354 -9.62 9.81 -8.76
CA LEU A 354 -10.49 9.31 -9.85
C LEU A 354 -10.86 10.45 -10.81
N PRO A 355 -9.99 10.78 -11.79
CA PRO A 355 -10.21 11.88 -12.72
C PRO A 355 -11.42 11.66 -13.61
N PHE A 356 -12.21 12.72 -13.80
CA PHE A 356 -13.36 12.77 -14.72
C PHE A 356 -14.33 11.61 -14.53
N ALA A 357 -14.49 11.15 -13.29
CA ALA A 357 -15.21 9.92 -13.02
C ALA A 357 -16.72 10.12 -12.95
N SER A 358 -17.45 9.18 -13.51
CA SER A 358 -18.90 9.09 -13.41
C SER A 358 -19.31 8.19 -12.24
N PRO A 359 -20.27 8.62 -11.40
CA PRO A 359 -20.83 7.75 -10.37
C PRO A 359 -21.34 6.40 -10.92
N VAL A 360 -21.20 5.36 -10.10
CA VAL A 360 -21.74 4.03 -10.36
C VAL A 360 -23.01 3.84 -9.55
N SER A 361 -24.14 3.64 -10.21
CA SER A 361 -25.40 3.23 -9.61
C SER A 361 -25.44 1.71 -9.44
N THR A 362 -25.91 1.29 -8.27
CA THR A 362 -26.09 -0.13 -7.91
C THR A 362 -27.54 -0.41 -7.48
N ALA A 363 -28.44 0.56 -7.68
CA ALA A 363 -29.84 0.49 -7.24
C ALA A 363 -30.62 -0.64 -7.93
N ASN A 364 -30.20 -1.07 -9.12
CA ASN A 364 -30.87 -2.07 -9.93
C ASN A 364 -30.27 -3.48 -9.77
N VAL A 365 -29.30 -3.67 -8.88
CA VAL A 365 -28.73 -5.00 -8.60
C VAL A 365 -29.76 -5.85 -7.84
N LYS A 366 -30.26 -6.90 -8.49
CA LYS A 366 -31.31 -7.78 -7.93
C LYS A 366 -30.76 -9.00 -7.19
N ALA A 367 -29.55 -9.44 -7.54
CA ALA A 367 -28.91 -10.63 -7.02
C ALA A 367 -27.41 -10.40 -6.86
N GLY A 368 -26.79 -11.13 -5.92
CA GLY A 368 -25.37 -10.98 -5.59
C GLY A 368 -25.09 -9.96 -4.49
N ARG A 369 -23.82 -9.88 -4.10
CA ARG A 369 -23.29 -8.97 -3.10
C ARG A 369 -22.59 -7.81 -3.81
N VAL A 370 -23.05 -6.60 -3.52
CA VAL A 370 -22.37 -5.36 -3.92
C VAL A 370 -21.52 -4.86 -2.76
N GLU A 371 -20.27 -4.53 -3.02
CA GLU A 371 -19.44 -3.75 -2.11
C GLU A 371 -19.02 -2.45 -2.79
N ILE A 372 -19.14 -1.33 -2.08
CA ILE A 372 -18.73 -0.03 -2.60
C ILE A 372 -17.33 0.27 -2.08
N LEU A 373 -16.37 0.29 -2.99
CA LEU A 373 -14.95 0.38 -2.68
C LEU A 373 -14.49 1.82 -2.47
N ALA A 374 -15.03 2.75 -3.25
CA ALA A 374 -14.63 4.15 -3.23
C ALA A 374 -15.86 5.05 -3.31
N ARG A 375 -15.98 5.99 -2.38
CA ARG A 375 -17.04 7.00 -2.33
C ARG A 375 -16.48 8.40 -2.23
N THR A 376 -17.08 9.33 -2.97
CA THR A 376 -16.80 10.77 -2.78
C THR A 376 -17.16 11.22 -1.37
N THR A 377 -16.70 12.41 -0.99
CA THR A 377 -17.07 13.02 0.28
C THR A 377 -18.54 13.46 0.27
N ARG A 378 -19.09 13.79 1.44
CA ARG A 378 -20.45 14.37 1.53
C ARG A 378 -20.56 15.77 0.91
N LEU A 379 -19.44 16.40 0.59
CA LEU A 379 -19.39 17.74 -0.01
C LEU A 379 -19.37 17.67 -1.54
N SER A 380 -19.47 16.47 -2.12
CA SER A 380 -19.51 16.27 -3.57
C SER A 380 -20.88 16.55 -4.18
N TRP A 381 -20.86 16.84 -5.48
CA TRP A 381 -22.03 17.02 -6.32
C TRP A 381 -21.78 16.42 -7.71
N MET A 382 -22.84 16.20 -8.48
CA MET A 382 -22.72 15.67 -9.83
C MET A 382 -23.25 16.68 -10.84
N LYS A 383 -22.49 16.92 -11.92
CA LYS A 383 -22.97 17.71 -13.08
C LYS A 383 -23.20 16.78 -14.27
N GLN A 384 -24.43 16.72 -14.76
CA GLN A 384 -24.81 15.83 -15.87
C GLN A 384 -24.41 16.39 -17.23
N ASN A 385 -24.69 17.67 -17.51
CA ASN A 385 -24.56 18.27 -18.84
C ASN A 385 -23.31 19.15 -18.98
N LEU A 386 -22.19 18.69 -18.43
CA LEU A 386 -20.93 19.40 -18.53
C LEU A 386 -20.23 19.09 -19.87
N VAL A 387 -20.05 20.13 -20.70
CA VAL A 387 -19.35 20.07 -22.00
C VAL A 387 -17.97 20.73 -21.90
N SER A 388 -17.90 21.94 -21.34
CA SER A 388 -16.61 22.60 -21.07
C SER A 388 -16.04 22.09 -19.75
N LEU A 389 -14.80 21.62 -19.79
CA LEU A 389 -14.03 21.18 -18.63
C LEU A 389 -12.89 22.15 -18.32
N SER A 390 -12.96 23.40 -18.79
CA SER A 390 -11.90 24.39 -18.53
C SER A 390 -11.60 24.51 -17.03
N PRO A 391 -10.33 24.45 -16.60
CA PRO A 391 -9.93 24.69 -15.20
C PRO A 391 -10.34 26.06 -14.64
N LEU A 392 -10.67 27.01 -15.52
CA LEU A 392 -11.12 28.35 -15.17
C LEU A 392 -12.65 28.49 -15.17
N ALA A 393 -13.39 27.43 -15.50
CA ALA A 393 -14.84 27.44 -15.45
C ALA A 393 -15.34 27.42 -14.00
N ASP A 394 -16.54 27.94 -13.79
CA ASP A 394 -17.22 27.82 -12.51
C ASP A 394 -17.87 26.43 -12.40
N PHE A 395 -17.35 25.62 -11.47
CA PHE A 395 -17.88 24.30 -11.16
C PHE A 395 -18.79 24.28 -9.94
N ASN A 396 -19.07 25.42 -9.32
CA ASN A 396 -19.92 25.49 -8.13
C ASN A 396 -21.26 24.77 -8.35
N PRO A 397 -21.74 24.07 -7.31
CA PRO A 397 -22.95 23.28 -7.42
C PRO A 397 -24.19 24.16 -7.49
N ALA A 398 -25.08 23.86 -8.44
CA ALA A 398 -26.42 24.44 -8.49
C ALA A 398 -27.34 23.80 -7.44
N GLU A 399 -28.58 24.30 -7.31
CA GLU A 399 -29.55 23.76 -6.36
C GLU A 399 -30.08 22.39 -6.84
N GLU A 400 -30.26 22.24 -8.15
CA GLU A 400 -30.70 21.03 -8.83
C GLU A 400 -29.61 19.95 -8.98
N ASP A 401 -28.34 20.30 -8.74
CA ASP A 401 -27.24 19.34 -8.87
C ASP A 401 -27.35 18.27 -7.77
N PRO A 402 -27.40 16.96 -8.13
CA PRO A 402 -27.42 15.89 -7.16
C PRO A 402 -26.25 15.99 -6.19
N ARG A 403 -26.51 15.75 -4.90
CA ARG A 403 -25.49 15.77 -3.84
C ARG A 403 -25.04 14.36 -3.49
N GLY A 404 -23.76 14.23 -3.20
CA GLY A 404 -23.16 12.97 -2.81
C GLY A 404 -23.41 12.62 -1.33
N PRO A 405 -22.74 11.58 -0.81
CA PRO A 405 -21.62 10.86 -1.44
C PRO A 405 -22.07 9.91 -2.56
N PHE A 406 -21.27 9.83 -3.62
CA PHE A 406 -21.48 8.94 -4.77
C PHE A 406 -20.54 7.75 -4.71
N ALA A 407 -21.01 6.58 -5.13
CA ALA A 407 -20.15 5.43 -5.37
C ALA A 407 -19.37 5.64 -6.67
N MET A 408 -18.05 5.46 -6.63
CA MET A 408 -17.15 5.71 -7.76
C MET A 408 -16.49 4.43 -8.28
N ALA A 409 -16.31 3.46 -7.39
CA ALA A 409 -15.85 2.11 -7.73
C ALA A 409 -16.58 1.09 -6.85
N VAL A 410 -16.99 -0.02 -7.45
CA VAL A 410 -17.77 -1.08 -6.79
C VAL A 410 -17.29 -2.46 -7.23
N THR A 411 -17.54 -3.45 -6.39
CA THR A 411 -17.48 -4.86 -6.78
C THR A 411 -18.86 -5.48 -6.70
N LEU A 412 -19.10 -6.44 -7.60
CA LEU A 412 -20.28 -7.28 -7.63
C LEU A 412 -19.85 -8.74 -7.67
N GLU A 413 -20.33 -9.53 -6.71
CA GLU A 413 -20.08 -10.96 -6.64
C GLU A 413 -21.39 -11.75 -6.58
N GLY A 414 -21.54 -12.80 -7.38
CA GLY A 414 -22.72 -13.66 -7.32
C GLY A 414 -22.98 -14.43 -8.60
N ARG A 415 -24.16 -15.04 -8.71
CA ARG A 415 -24.59 -15.77 -9.91
C ARG A 415 -25.58 -14.96 -10.71
N PHE A 416 -25.41 -14.95 -12.02
CA PHE A 416 -26.19 -14.13 -12.92
C PHE A 416 -26.59 -14.89 -14.18
N ALA A 417 -27.79 -14.57 -14.67
CA ALA A 417 -28.26 -15.02 -15.98
C ALA A 417 -27.50 -14.30 -17.11
N ALA A 418 -27.47 -14.95 -18.27
CA ALA A 418 -26.94 -14.36 -19.49
C ALA A 418 -27.91 -13.34 -20.09
N MET A 419 -27.40 -12.18 -20.49
CA MET A 419 -28.05 -11.23 -21.39
C MET A 419 -28.30 -11.88 -22.76
N PHE A 420 -27.37 -12.73 -23.22
CA PHE A 420 -27.46 -13.46 -24.47
C PHE A 420 -27.72 -14.96 -24.23
N PRO A 421 -28.98 -15.39 -24.05
CA PRO A 421 -29.31 -16.79 -23.81
C PRO A 421 -29.02 -17.72 -25.01
N ALA A 422 -28.81 -17.14 -26.19
CA ALA A 422 -28.35 -17.84 -27.39
C ALA A 422 -27.33 -16.98 -28.16
N PRO A 423 -26.46 -17.58 -29.00
CA PRO A 423 -25.50 -16.85 -29.82
C PRO A 423 -26.18 -15.78 -30.71
N PRO A 424 -25.75 -14.52 -30.65
CA PRO A 424 -26.24 -13.47 -31.56
C PRO A 424 -25.96 -13.78 -33.03
N ALA A 425 -26.78 -13.22 -33.93
CA ALA A 425 -26.71 -13.51 -35.36
C ALA A 425 -25.40 -13.01 -36.02
N ASP A 426 -24.81 -11.93 -35.52
CA ASP A 426 -23.53 -11.39 -35.99
C ASP A 426 -22.33 -12.23 -35.49
N LEU A 427 -22.45 -12.88 -34.33
CA LEU A 427 -21.47 -13.86 -33.85
C LEU A 427 -21.44 -15.11 -34.74
N ALA A 428 -22.62 -15.65 -35.05
CA ALA A 428 -22.75 -16.86 -35.87
C ALA A 428 -22.21 -16.69 -37.31
N LYS A 429 -22.12 -15.46 -37.80
CA LYS A 429 -21.61 -15.13 -39.15
C LYS A 429 -20.11 -14.86 -39.19
N SER A 430 -19.51 -14.44 -38.07
CA SER A 430 -18.15 -13.89 -38.05
C SER A 430 -17.09 -14.84 -37.49
N THR A 431 -17.46 -15.86 -36.71
CA THR A 431 -16.49 -16.81 -36.18
C THR A 431 -17.13 -18.12 -35.73
N PRO A 432 -16.55 -19.30 -36.05
CA PRO A 432 -16.92 -20.53 -35.36
C PRO A 432 -16.56 -20.40 -33.87
N LEU A 433 -17.53 -20.68 -32.99
CA LEU A 433 -17.23 -20.99 -31.58
C LEU A 433 -16.38 -22.26 -31.57
N VAL A 434 -15.20 -22.23 -30.93
CA VAL A 434 -14.46 -23.46 -30.67
C VAL A 434 -15.27 -24.22 -29.61
N ALA A 435 -15.61 -25.48 -29.92
CA ALA A 435 -16.62 -26.29 -29.24
C ALA A 435 -16.62 -26.16 -27.68
N GLY A 436 -17.80 -25.81 -27.13
CA GLY A 436 -18.09 -25.74 -25.71
C GLY A 436 -19.59 -25.42 -25.48
N PRO A 437 -20.17 -25.69 -24.30
CA PRO A 437 -21.57 -25.38 -24.02
C PRO A 437 -21.78 -23.87 -23.94
N TRP A 438 -22.82 -23.36 -24.62
CA TRP A 438 -23.27 -21.97 -24.46
C TRP A 438 -23.90 -21.79 -23.09
N LEU A 439 -23.42 -20.81 -22.31
CA LEU A 439 -23.87 -20.59 -20.95
C LEU A 439 -25.06 -19.63 -20.93
N THR A 440 -26.15 -20.05 -20.31
CA THR A 440 -27.34 -19.22 -20.03
C THR A 440 -27.32 -18.64 -18.61
N GLU A 441 -26.41 -19.14 -17.78
CA GLU A 441 -26.16 -18.70 -16.41
C GLU A 441 -24.68 -18.95 -16.07
N SER A 442 -24.14 -18.17 -15.14
CA SER A 442 -22.78 -18.34 -14.63
C SER A 442 -22.57 -19.69 -13.95
N LYS A 443 -21.47 -20.39 -14.28
CA LYS A 443 -21.13 -21.69 -13.67
C LYS A 443 -20.88 -21.61 -12.16
N ASN A 444 -20.19 -20.54 -11.76
CA ASN A 444 -19.82 -20.22 -10.39
C ASN A 444 -20.15 -18.74 -10.13
N ASP A 445 -19.94 -18.29 -8.90
CA ASP A 445 -20.05 -16.89 -8.57
C ASP A 445 -19.02 -16.09 -9.40
N ILE A 446 -19.50 -15.16 -10.22
CA ILE A 446 -18.66 -14.26 -11.01
C ILE A 446 -18.26 -13.08 -10.13
N ARG A 447 -17.08 -12.51 -10.41
CA ARG A 447 -16.55 -11.35 -9.70
C ARG A 447 -16.29 -10.24 -10.70
N ILE A 448 -17.00 -9.13 -10.53
CA ILE A 448 -16.93 -7.96 -11.40
C ILE A 448 -16.46 -6.78 -10.57
N PHE A 449 -15.46 -6.07 -11.07
CA PHE A 449 -15.08 -4.74 -10.59
C PHE A 449 -15.51 -3.70 -11.63
N LEU A 450 -16.10 -2.59 -11.19
CA LEU A 450 -16.44 -1.46 -12.04
C LEU A 450 -15.96 -0.15 -11.41
N ALA A 451 -15.16 0.61 -12.14
CA ALA A 451 -14.80 1.99 -11.82
C ALA A 451 -15.32 2.95 -12.89
N GLY A 452 -15.82 4.10 -12.44
CA GLY A 452 -16.40 5.13 -13.28
C GLY A 452 -15.41 6.01 -14.06
N THR A 453 -14.16 5.58 -14.18
CA THR A 453 -13.16 6.25 -15.01
C THR A 453 -12.08 5.27 -15.44
N SER A 454 -11.59 5.41 -16.67
CA SER A 454 -10.33 4.83 -17.14
C SER A 454 -9.14 5.77 -16.95
N LYS A 455 -9.40 7.05 -16.68
CA LYS A 455 -8.37 8.10 -16.60
C LYS A 455 -7.40 7.98 -15.43
N LEU A 456 -7.71 7.14 -14.44
CA LEU A 456 -6.78 6.82 -13.36
C LEU A 456 -5.51 6.09 -13.85
N VAL A 457 -5.54 5.45 -15.03
CA VAL A 457 -4.40 4.75 -15.66
C VAL A 457 -3.88 5.46 -16.92
N ASP A 458 -4.40 6.64 -17.24
CA ASP A 458 -4.03 7.42 -18.43
C ASP A 458 -2.69 8.14 -18.23
N THR A 459 -1.81 8.08 -19.23
CA THR A 459 -0.47 8.70 -19.22
C THR A 459 -0.51 10.23 -19.19
N ASN A 460 -1.61 10.84 -19.64
CA ASN A 460 -1.75 12.29 -19.70
C ASN A 460 -2.21 12.90 -18.37
N ILE A 461 -2.60 12.07 -17.41
CA ILE A 461 -2.94 12.48 -16.06
C ILE A 461 -1.68 12.35 -15.19
N PRO A 462 -1.37 13.31 -14.31
CA PRO A 462 -0.26 13.19 -13.39
C PRO A 462 -0.29 11.85 -12.66
N ALA A 463 0.81 11.09 -12.79
CA ALA A 463 0.91 9.76 -12.20
C ALA A 463 0.80 9.86 -10.67
N ASP A 464 -0.31 9.34 -10.12
CA ASP A 464 -0.51 9.21 -8.69
C ASP A 464 -0.13 7.79 -8.27
N ARG A 465 0.80 7.67 -7.31
CA ARG A 465 1.24 6.37 -6.77
C ARG A 465 0.05 5.59 -6.19
N SER A 466 -0.94 6.28 -5.61
CA SER A 466 -2.15 5.65 -5.09
C SER A 466 -3.02 5.05 -6.20
N ASN A 467 -3.09 5.68 -7.38
CA ASN A 467 -3.80 5.10 -8.53
C ASN A 467 -3.13 3.83 -9.03
N GLN A 468 -1.79 3.80 -9.05
CA GLN A 468 -1.04 2.61 -9.40
C GLN A 468 -1.30 1.48 -8.41
N ILE A 469 -1.26 1.77 -7.10
CA ILE A 469 -1.56 0.79 -6.04
C ILE A 469 -3.00 0.29 -6.18
N PHE A 470 -3.96 1.19 -6.40
CA PHE A 470 -5.38 0.83 -6.56
C PHE A 470 -5.58 -0.11 -7.75
N PHE A 471 -5.01 0.23 -8.91
CA PHE A 471 -5.08 -0.60 -10.10
C PHE A 471 -4.50 -2.00 -9.87
N LEU A 472 -3.30 -2.08 -9.30
CA LEU A 472 -2.67 -3.37 -9.02
C LEU A 472 -3.44 -4.17 -7.96
N ASN A 473 -4.06 -3.51 -6.97
CA ASN A 473 -4.90 -4.18 -5.98
C ASN A 473 -6.14 -4.80 -6.62
N VAL A 474 -6.71 -4.15 -7.65
CA VAL A 474 -7.80 -4.72 -8.45
C VAL A 474 -7.32 -5.94 -9.21
N VAL A 475 -6.16 -5.88 -9.88
CA VAL A 475 -5.59 -7.03 -10.61
C VAL A 475 -5.31 -8.22 -9.70
N ASP A 476 -4.77 -7.97 -8.50
CA ASP A 476 -4.54 -8.99 -7.49
C ASP A 476 -5.85 -9.61 -6.98
N TRP A 477 -6.88 -8.78 -6.71
CA TRP A 477 -8.19 -9.24 -6.29
C TRP A 477 -8.85 -10.11 -7.36
N LEU A 478 -8.80 -9.71 -8.63
CA LEU A 478 -9.28 -10.53 -9.75
C LEU A 478 -8.59 -11.90 -9.78
N SER A 479 -7.29 -11.93 -9.53
CA SER A 479 -6.48 -13.15 -9.52
C SER A 479 -6.69 -14.03 -8.28
N GLU A 480 -7.69 -13.72 -7.44
CA GLU A 480 -7.98 -14.39 -6.16
C GLU A 480 -6.82 -14.32 -5.15
N ASP A 481 -5.96 -13.32 -5.30
CA ASP A 481 -4.79 -13.15 -4.46
C ASP A 481 -4.99 -12.12 -3.35
N ALA A 482 -6.03 -12.33 -2.53
CA ALA A 482 -6.30 -11.50 -1.37
C ALA A 482 -5.10 -11.41 -0.39
N ASP A 483 -4.21 -12.40 -0.46
CA ASP A 483 -2.96 -12.43 0.27
C ASP A 483 -2.02 -11.31 -0.19
N LEU A 484 -1.72 -11.20 -1.49
CA LEU A 484 -0.84 -10.14 -1.99
C LEU A 484 -1.40 -8.72 -1.78
N VAL A 485 -2.72 -8.55 -1.92
CA VAL A 485 -3.35 -7.24 -1.70
C VAL A 485 -3.07 -6.70 -0.29
N ALA A 486 -3.11 -7.59 0.72
CA ALA A 486 -2.85 -7.22 2.11
C ALA A 486 -1.38 -6.87 2.41
N VAL A 487 -0.44 -7.26 1.55
CA VAL A 487 1.00 -6.96 1.74
C VAL A 487 1.35 -5.58 1.18
N ARG A 488 0.86 -5.23 -0.02
CA ARG A 488 1.21 -3.97 -0.73
C ARG A 488 0.80 -2.72 0.05
N SER A 489 -0.34 -2.81 0.71
CA SER A 489 -1.06 -1.69 1.27
C SER A 489 -0.56 -1.26 2.65
N LYS A 490 0.17 -2.12 3.36
CA LYS A 490 0.76 -1.85 4.68
C LYS A 490 1.77 -0.68 4.68
N GLY A 491 2.45 -0.44 3.56
CA GLY A 491 3.47 0.62 3.42
C GLY A 491 2.93 2.01 3.07
N ALA A 492 1.62 2.14 2.76
CA ALA A 492 1.04 3.37 2.23
C ALA A 492 0.51 4.33 3.31
N LYS A 493 0.41 3.91 4.58
CA LYS A 493 -0.24 4.69 5.66
C LYS A 493 0.53 5.96 5.99
N LEU A 494 0.21 7.04 5.29
CA LEU A 494 0.47 8.40 5.73
C LEU A 494 -0.80 8.89 6.39
N ARG A 495 -0.80 8.94 7.72
CA ARG A 495 -1.85 9.60 8.49
C ARG A 495 -1.41 11.01 8.86
N PRO A 496 -1.56 12.01 7.98
CA PRO A 496 -1.53 13.38 8.46
C PRO A 496 -2.71 13.55 9.44
N PHE A 497 -2.52 14.41 10.43
CA PHE A 497 -3.58 14.70 11.39
C PHE A 497 -4.85 15.13 10.63
N THR A 498 -5.97 14.43 10.84
CA THR A 498 -7.29 14.68 10.22
C THR A 498 -7.85 16.08 10.51
N ARG A 499 -7.24 16.80 11.44
CA ARG A 499 -7.27 18.25 11.55
C ARG A 499 -5.85 18.77 11.45
N ALA A 500 -5.63 19.78 10.63
CA ALA A 500 -4.41 20.59 10.73
C ALA A 500 -4.33 21.17 12.15
N LEU A 501 -3.56 20.51 13.03
CA LEU A 501 -3.23 21.06 14.34
C LEU A 501 -2.49 22.37 14.09
N SER A 502 -2.95 23.45 14.73
CA SER A 502 -2.19 24.70 14.76
C SER A 502 -0.78 24.41 15.27
N ASP A 503 0.21 25.16 14.79
CA ASP A 503 1.62 24.90 15.13
C ASP A 503 1.87 24.90 16.66
N HIS A 504 1.07 25.67 17.39
CA HIS A 504 1.08 25.73 18.85
C HIS A 504 0.62 24.40 19.50
N ALA A 505 -0.46 23.80 19.00
CA ALA A 505 -0.93 22.50 19.49
C ALA A 505 0.08 21.39 19.18
N ARG A 506 0.72 21.44 18.01
CA ARG A 506 1.77 20.48 17.62
C ARG A 506 3.00 20.57 18.54
N GLN A 507 3.44 21.79 18.89
CA GLN A 507 4.54 21.97 19.84
C GLN A 507 4.17 21.49 21.25
N LEU A 508 2.95 21.79 21.72
CA LEU A 508 2.46 21.35 23.03
C LEU A 508 2.48 19.83 23.18
N VAL A 509 1.98 19.10 22.18
CA VAL A 509 2.00 17.62 22.20
C VAL A 509 3.43 17.08 22.21
N LYS A 510 4.35 17.66 21.44
CA LYS A 510 5.76 17.25 21.44
C LYS A 510 6.42 17.48 22.81
N PHE A 511 6.23 18.65 23.41
CA PHE A 511 6.80 18.96 24.73
C PHE A 511 6.16 18.12 25.84
N ALA A 512 4.84 17.89 25.78
CA ALA A 512 4.16 17.02 26.71
C ALA A 512 4.72 15.59 26.65
N ALA A 513 4.85 15.00 25.45
CA ALA A 513 5.41 13.67 25.28
C ALA A 513 6.88 13.58 25.75
N MET A 514 7.68 14.60 25.47
CA MET A 514 9.09 14.65 25.87
C MET A 514 9.28 14.79 27.39
N LEU A 515 8.39 15.48 28.09
CA LEU A 515 8.51 15.75 29.54
C LEU A 515 7.76 14.73 30.40
N LEU A 516 6.67 14.14 29.92
CA LEU A 516 5.85 13.18 30.69
C LEU A 516 6.61 11.92 31.08
N MET A 517 7.43 11.36 30.18
CA MET A 517 8.21 10.16 30.44
C MET A 517 9.27 10.36 31.54
N PRO A 518 10.16 11.38 31.45
CA PRO A 518 11.08 11.71 32.54
C PRO A 518 10.36 12.06 33.85
N ALA A 519 9.26 12.83 33.79
CA ALA A 519 8.49 13.19 34.97
C ALA A 519 7.88 11.97 35.68
N GLY A 520 7.39 10.98 34.91
CA GLY A 520 6.89 9.72 35.44
C GLY A 520 7.96 8.93 36.21
N VAL A 521 9.19 8.87 35.68
CA VAL A 521 10.33 8.23 36.35
C VAL A 521 10.68 8.95 37.65
N VAL A 522 10.73 10.28 37.63
CA VAL A 522 10.99 11.09 38.84
C VAL A 522 9.90 10.88 39.88
N ALA A 523 8.62 10.92 39.48
CA ALA A 523 7.49 10.71 40.39
C ALA A 523 7.52 9.31 41.02
N ALA A 524 7.82 8.26 40.24
CA ALA A 524 8.00 6.91 40.74
C ALA A 524 9.17 6.84 41.73
N GLY A 525 10.29 7.50 41.44
CA GLY A 525 11.45 7.61 42.34
C GLY A 525 11.09 8.28 43.68
N VAL A 526 10.37 9.40 43.64
CA VAL A 526 9.91 10.14 44.83
C VAL A 526 8.92 9.31 45.65
N ALA A 527 7.97 8.64 45.01
CA ALA A 527 7.02 7.77 45.68
C ALA A 527 7.73 6.62 46.40
N ASN A 528 8.71 5.99 45.74
CA ASN A 528 9.47 4.88 46.31
C ASN A 528 10.37 5.35 47.48
N TRP A 529 10.97 6.54 47.36
CA TRP A 529 11.74 7.17 48.44
C TRP A 529 10.88 7.47 49.68
N ARG A 530 9.68 8.06 49.48
CA ARG A 530 8.73 8.32 50.57
C ARG A 530 8.27 7.03 51.25
N ARG A 531 8.00 5.98 50.47
CA ARG A 531 7.64 4.65 51.00
C ARG A 531 8.76 4.09 51.87
N ARG A 532 10.01 4.11 51.40
CA ARG A 532 11.19 3.66 52.16
C ARG A 532 11.40 4.45 53.45
N ARG A 533 11.18 5.77 53.45
CA ARG A 533 11.24 6.58 54.69
C ARG A 533 10.19 6.17 55.72
N ARG A 534 8.94 5.96 55.29
CA ARG A 534 7.85 5.53 56.18
C ARG A 534 8.12 4.14 56.77
N TRP A 535 8.60 3.21 55.96
CA TRP A 535 9.01 1.87 56.44
C TRP A 535 10.12 1.94 57.49
N LYS A 536 11.16 2.77 57.27
CA LYS A 536 12.24 2.95 58.26
C LYS A 536 11.76 3.59 59.56
N ALA A 537 10.80 4.51 59.50
CA ALA A 537 10.20 5.11 60.70
C ALA A 537 9.40 4.07 61.50
N LEU A 538 8.54 3.28 60.84
CA LEU A 538 7.75 2.23 61.49
C LEU A 538 8.62 1.12 62.12
N VAL A 539 9.72 0.75 61.49
CA VAL A 539 10.67 -0.23 62.03
C VAL A 539 11.41 0.34 63.26
N ARG A 540 11.82 1.61 63.21
CA ARG A 540 12.46 2.28 64.36
C ARG A 540 11.51 2.39 65.55
N ASP A 541 10.26 2.75 65.32
CA ASP A 541 9.27 2.91 66.38
C ASP A 541 8.89 1.55 67.01
N ARG A 542 8.91 0.46 66.23
CA ARG A 542 8.77 -0.92 66.77
C ARG A 542 9.97 -1.39 67.59
N ILE A 543 11.20 -1.01 67.21
CA ILE A 543 12.41 -1.36 67.95
C ILE A 543 12.53 -0.56 69.26
N LEU A 544 11.95 0.65 69.32
CA LEU A 544 11.92 1.47 70.54
C LEU A 544 10.77 1.09 71.50
N ALA A 545 9.80 0.30 71.04
CA ALA A 545 8.66 -0.18 71.82
C ALA A 545 8.82 -1.62 72.35
N SER A 546 9.92 -2.30 71.98
CA SER A 546 10.38 -3.60 72.50
C SER A 546 11.59 -3.41 73.38
#